data_AF-A0A7V9GWS0-F1
#
_entry.id   AF-A0A7V9GWS0-F1
#
_cell.length_a   1.000
_cell.length_b   1.000
_cell.length_c   1.000
_cell.angle_alpha   90.00
_cell.angle_beta   90.00
_cell.angle_gamma   90.00
#
_symmetry.space_group_name_H-M   'P 1'
#
loop_
_entity.id
_entity.type
_entity.pdbx_description
1 polymer ?
#
loop_
_entity_poly.entity_id
_entity_poly.type
_entity_poly.pdbx_seq_one_letter_code
_entity_poly.pdbx_strand_id
1 'polypeptide(L)'
;DALVARAVQSGWVGIEALAGIPGSVGATPVQNVGAYGQEVAQAIATVRTWDRVERRQRTFANGDCGFGYRTSRFKSEPGRFLVLEVTFQLPLGDLGAPLSYPQLARALGAETGQRRPLIQVRNAVLALRADKGMVLDPDDHDTWSAGSFFTNPLLSYDDADRLPPDAPRWPTDDGRVKTSAAWLIEHAGFSRGHGGGPARISTKHTLALTNRGAATSADLLELAREVRDGVRAEFGVDLVNEPVLVNCSL
;
A
#
# COMPACT_ATOMS: atom_id res chain seq x y z
N ASP A 1 2.54 6.47 -11.34
CA ASP A 1 3.70 7.38 -11.26
C ASP A 1 3.65 8.63 -12.15
N ALA A 2 3.36 8.55 -13.45
CA ALA A 2 3.43 9.71 -14.36
C ALA A 2 2.63 10.95 -13.91
N LEU A 3 1.43 10.76 -13.34
CA LEU A 3 0.64 11.85 -12.74
C LEU A 3 1.40 12.55 -11.59
N VAL A 4 2.07 11.78 -10.72
CA VAL A 4 2.87 12.33 -9.61
C VAL A 4 4.06 13.12 -10.14
N ALA A 5 4.73 12.62 -11.17
CA ALA A 5 5.83 13.36 -11.82
C ALA A 5 5.35 14.71 -12.36
N ARG A 6 4.20 14.72 -13.05
CA ARG A 6 3.57 15.94 -13.56
C ARG A 6 3.18 16.90 -12.43
N ALA A 7 2.59 16.40 -11.37
CA ALA A 7 2.22 17.19 -10.20
C ALA A 7 3.44 17.88 -9.58
N VAL A 8 4.52 17.14 -9.34
CA VAL A 8 5.78 17.68 -8.81
C VAL A 8 6.38 18.75 -9.72
N GLN A 9 6.43 18.51 -11.04
CA GLN A 9 6.93 19.50 -12.01
C GLN A 9 6.06 20.77 -12.09
N SER A 10 4.78 20.66 -11.74
CA SER A 10 3.80 21.74 -11.82
C SER A 10 3.56 22.42 -10.46
N GLY A 11 4.30 22.03 -9.41
CA GLY A 11 4.12 22.53 -8.05
C GLY A 11 2.77 22.15 -7.43
N TRP A 12 2.19 21.02 -7.80
CA TRP A 12 0.94 20.50 -7.22
C TRP A 12 1.25 19.59 -6.05
N VAL A 13 1.00 20.08 -4.84
CA VAL A 13 1.41 19.44 -3.59
C VAL A 13 0.33 18.46 -3.10
N GLY A 14 0.73 17.32 -2.54
CA GLY A 14 -0.16 16.39 -1.82
C GLY A 14 -0.15 14.95 -2.32
N ILE A 15 0.63 14.63 -3.35
CA ILE A 15 0.77 13.25 -3.88
C ILE A 15 2.21 12.85 -4.16
N GLU A 16 3.19 13.69 -3.79
CA GLU A 16 4.61 13.44 -4.02
C GLU A 16 5.13 12.17 -3.34
N ALA A 17 4.54 11.78 -2.20
CA ALA A 17 4.94 10.56 -1.49
C ALA A 17 4.34 9.28 -2.10
N LEU A 18 3.49 9.41 -3.13
CA LEU A 18 2.94 8.31 -3.93
C LEU A 18 3.78 7.98 -5.17
N ALA A 19 4.95 8.63 -5.30
CA ALA A 19 5.89 8.37 -6.39
C ALA A 19 6.30 6.90 -6.47
N GLY A 20 6.46 6.39 -7.69
CA GLY A 20 6.89 5.01 -7.96
C GLY A 20 5.83 3.93 -7.73
N ILE A 21 4.60 4.30 -7.34
CA ILE A 21 3.49 3.33 -7.29
C ILE A 21 3.07 2.97 -8.73
N PRO A 22 3.05 1.67 -9.10
CA PRO A 22 2.63 1.20 -10.42
C PRO A 22 1.10 1.24 -10.57
N GLY A 23 0.63 0.92 -11.78
CA GLY A 23 -0.80 0.84 -12.08
C GLY A 23 -1.40 2.15 -12.63
N SER A 24 -2.73 2.19 -12.67
CA SER A 24 -3.50 3.30 -13.27
C SER A 24 -4.07 4.24 -12.23
N VAL A 25 -4.34 5.49 -12.64
CA VAL A 25 -5.06 6.48 -11.81
C VAL A 25 -6.44 5.94 -11.40
N GLY A 26 -7.15 5.24 -12.28
CA GLY A 26 -8.48 4.70 -11.99
C GLY A 26 -8.48 3.61 -10.91
N ALA A 27 -7.35 2.91 -10.70
CA ALA A 27 -7.23 1.90 -9.66
C ALA A 27 -6.97 2.50 -8.26
N THR A 28 -6.38 3.70 -8.18
CA THR A 28 -6.00 4.30 -6.90
C THR A 28 -7.14 4.52 -5.90
N PRO A 29 -8.34 4.99 -6.30
CA PRO A 29 -9.44 5.13 -5.34
C PRO A 29 -9.98 3.78 -4.84
N VAL A 30 -9.83 2.69 -5.58
CA VAL A 30 -10.42 1.39 -5.19
C VAL A 30 -9.89 0.95 -3.83
N GLN A 31 -8.57 0.98 -3.64
CA GLN A 31 -7.96 0.59 -2.37
C GLN A 31 -7.42 1.77 -1.56
N ASN A 32 -7.83 3.00 -1.86
CA ASN A 32 -7.26 4.21 -1.25
C ASN A 32 -5.71 4.12 -1.18
N VAL A 33 -5.09 4.00 -2.36
CA VAL A 33 -3.64 3.80 -2.49
C VAL A 33 -2.87 4.82 -1.67
N GLY A 34 -1.89 4.34 -0.89
CA GLY A 34 -1.09 5.20 -0.03
C GLY A 34 0.28 4.64 0.27
N ALA A 35 1.24 5.54 0.45
CA ALA A 35 2.62 5.23 0.82
C ALA A 35 3.24 6.42 1.57
N TYR A 36 4.19 6.12 2.45
CA TYR A 36 4.98 7.14 3.17
C TYR A 36 4.14 8.25 3.82
N GLY A 37 2.98 7.87 4.39
CA GLY A 37 2.13 8.78 5.15
C GLY A 37 1.18 9.64 4.31
N GLN A 38 1.14 9.46 2.99
CA GLN A 38 0.12 10.02 2.11
C GLN A 38 -0.79 8.94 1.55
N GLU A 39 -2.04 9.30 1.32
CA GLU A 39 -3.07 8.47 0.68
C GLU A 39 -3.82 9.31 -0.36
N VAL A 40 -4.28 8.70 -1.45
CA VAL A 40 -4.99 9.45 -2.51
C VAL A 40 -6.26 10.13 -2.00
N ALA A 41 -6.92 9.58 -0.98
CA ALA A 41 -8.09 10.20 -0.35
C ALA A 41 -7.83 11.62 0.18
N GLN A 42 -6.59 11.97 0.52
CA GLN A 42 -6.23 13.31 1.00
C GLN A 42 -6.28 14.38 -0.11
N ALA A 43 -6.24 13.96 -1.38
CA ALA A 43 -6.16 14.84 -2.54
C ALA A 43 -7.29 14.62 -3.56
N ILE A 44 -7.98 13.48 -3.56
CA ILE A 44 -9.11 13.24 -4.46
C ILE A 44 -10.26 14.18 -4.11
N ALA A 45 -10.77 14.91 -5.10
CA ALA A 45 -11.99 15.70 -4.98
C ALA A 45 -13.23 14.87 -5.37
N THR A 46 -13.16 14.18 -6.52
CA THR A 46 -14.27 13.37 -7.04
C THR A 46 -13.78 12.13 -7.77
N VAL A 47 -14.64 11.10 -7.79
CA VAL A 47 -14.44 9.87 -8.56
C VAL A 47 -15.66 9.66 -9.45
N ARG A 48 -15.45 9.71 -10.78
CA ARG A 48 -16.49 9.42 -11.76
C ARG A 48 -16.41 7.96 -12.18
N THR A 49 -17.56 7.30 -12.17
CA THR A 49 -17.69 5.87 -12.40
C THR A 49 -18.82 5.57 -13.38
N TRP A 50 -18.75 4.39 -14.00
CA TRP A 50 -19.91 3.71 -14.58
C TRP A 50 -20.43 2.69 -13.56
N ASP A 51 -21.66 2.86 -13.10
CA ASP A 51 -22.37 1.87 -12.28
C ASP A 51 -22.92 0.78 -13.19
N ARG A 52 -22.39 -0.44 -13.07
CA ARG A 52 -22.78 -1.59 -13.91
C ARG A 52 -24.16 -2.14 -13.56
N VAL A 53 -24.64 -1.91 -12.34
CA VAL A 53 -25.98 -2.34 -11.90
C VAL A 53 -27.03 -1.37 -12.42
N GLU A 54 -26.82 -0.07 -12.19
CA GLU A 54 -27.78 0.96 -12.61
C GLU A 54 -27.59 1.42 -14.06
N ARG A 55 -26.52 0.95 -14.71
CA ARG A 55 -26.16 1.26 -16.11
C ARG A 55 -26.15 2.76 -16.39
N ARG A 56 -25.52 3.53 -15.51
CA ARG A 56 -25.37 4.98 -15.64
C ARG A 56 -24.06 5.49 -15.08
N GLN A 57 -23.67 6.69 -15.50
CA GLN A 57 -22.57 7.39 -14.86
C GLN A 57 -22.99 7.91 -13.48
N ARG A 58 -22.09 7.75 -12.50
CA ARG A 58 -22.22 8.33 -11.16
C ARG A 58 -20.90 9.00 -10.79
N THR A 59 -20.98 10.20 -10.22
CA THR A 59 -19.83 10.92 -9.67
C THR A 59 -19.99 10.98 -8.16
N PHE A 60 -18.98 10.50 -7.45
CA PHE A 60 -18.92 10.52 -5.99
C PHE A 60 -18.00 11.68 -5.56
N ALA A 61 -18.44 12.50 -4.61
CA ALA A 61 -17.52 13.41 -3.93
C ALA A 61 -16.60 12.60 -2.99
N ASN A 62 -15.51 13.21 -2.54
CA ASN A 62 -14.56 12.58 -1.61
C ASN A 62 -15.26 11.90 -0.41
N GLY A 63 -16.16 12.64 0.27
CA GLY A 63 -16.90 12.14 1.42
C GLY A 63 -17.83 10.95 1.11
N ASP A 64 -18.26 10.78 -0.13
CA ASP A 64 -19.14 9.68 -0.55
C ASP A 64 -18.37 8.40 -0.93
N CYS A 65 -17.05 8.51 -1.11
CA CYS A 65 -16.21 7.40 -1.55
C CYS A 65 -15.93 6.39 -0.43
N GLY A 66 -16.23 6.73 0.83
CA GLY A 66 -16.05 5.84 1.98
C GLY A 66 -14.60 5.36 2.15
N PHE A 67 -13.63 6.24 1.91
CA PHE A 67 -12.22 5.90 2.02
C PHE A 67 -11.83 5.53 3.45
N GLY A 68 -10.99 4.51 3.57
CA GLY A 68 -10.32 4.12 4.81
C GLY A 68 -8.99 3.44 4.51
N TYR A 69 -8.36 2.87 5.53
CA TYR A 69 -7.09 2.15 5.33
C TYR A 69 -7.28 0.97 4.37
N ARG A 70 -6.66 1.07 3.19
CA ARG A 70 -6.72 0.06 2.12
C ARG A 70 -8.14 -0.30 1.66
N THR A 71 -9.09 0.63 1.80
CA THR A 71 -10.51 0.38 1.48
C THR A 71 -11.22 1.62 0.94
N SER A 72 -12.32 1.37 0.23
CA SER A 72 -13.28 2.37 -0.28
C SER A 72 -14.63 1.70 -0.56
N ARG A 73 -15.65 2.50 -0.86
CA ARG A 73 -16.92 2.04 -1.46
C ARG A 73 -16.71 1.12 -2.66
N PHE A 74 -15.72 1.43 -3.51
CA PHE A 74 -15.47 0.68 -4.73
C PHE A 74 -14.86 -0.69 -4.46
N LYS A 75 -14.18 -0.87 -3.31
CA LYS A 75 -13.68 -2.17 -2.84
C LYS A 75 -14.78 -2.96 -2.11
N SER A 76 -15.66 -2.29 -1.36
CA SER A 76 -16.77 -2.97 -0.68
C SER A 76 -17.88 -3.46 -1.61
N GLU A 77 -17.99 -2.87 -2.81
CA GLU A 77 -18.96 -3.25 -3.85
C GLU A 77 -18.24 -3.82 -5.10
N PRO A 78 -17.53 -4.96 -4.97
CA PRO A 78 -16.66 -5.47 -6.04
C PRO A 78 -17.45 -5.75 -7.32
N GLY A 79 -16.91 -5.29 -8.45
CA GLY A 79 -17.50 -5.49 -9.76
C GLY A 79 -18.67 -4.56 -10.11
N ARG A 80 -19.17 -3.72 -9.18
CA ARG A 80 -20.25 -2.77 -9.46
C ARG A 80 -19.77 -1.54 -10.21
N PHE A 81 -18.75 -0.86 -9.70
CA PHE A 81 -18.30 0.42 -10.24
C PHE A 81 -17.05 0.26 -11.10
N LEU A 82 -17.10 0.75 -12.33
CA LEU A 82 -15.93 0.95 -13.18
C LEU A 82 -15.48 2.41 -13.07
N VAL A 83 -14.30 2.66 -12.51
CA VAL A 83 -13.75 4.01 -12.42
C VAL A 83 -13.38 4.51 -13.82
N LEU A 84 -13.92 5.67 -14.19
CA LEU A 84 -13.70 6.31 -15.49
C LEU A 84 -12.71 7.47 -15.37
N GLU A 85 -12.81 8.25 -14.28
CA GLU A 85 -11.99 9.44 -14.05
C GLU A 85 -11.86 9.70 -12.56
N VAL A 86 -10.71 10.24 -12.16
CA VAL A 86 -10.42 10.68 -10.80
C VAL A 86 -9.96 12.13 -10.88
N THR A 87 -10.63 13.02 -10.16
CA THR A 87 -10.24 14.43 -10.04
C THR A 87 -9.47 14.62 -8.74
N PHE A 88 -8.29 15.23 -8.82
CA PHE A 88 -7.51 15.65 -7.66
C PHE A 88 -7.62 17.15 -7.47
N GLN A 89 -7.73 17.60 -6.22
CA GLN A 89 -7.61 18.99 -5.81
C GLN A 89 -6.32 19.13 -5.03
N LEU A 90 -5.35 19.83 -5.63
CA LEU A 90 -3.98 19.95 -5.13
C LEU A 90 -3.65 21.42 -4.90
N PRO A 91 -3.16 21.81 -3.70
CA PRO A 91 -2.62 23.14 -3.49
C PRO A 91 -1.37 23.38 -4.34
N LEU A 92 -1.12 24.64 -4.70
CA LEU A 92 0.11 25.07 -5.38
C LEU A 92 1.21 25.35 -4.35
N GLY A 93 2.43 24.90 -4.63
CA GLY A 93 3.59 25.14 -3.77
C GLY A 93 4.88 24.48 -4.27
N ASP A 94 5.98 24.88 -3.67
CA ASP A 94 7.35 24.39 -3.91
C ASP A 94 7.84 23.44 -2.80
N LEU A 95 7.23 23.50 -1.62
CA LEU A 95 7.42 22.57 -0.49
C LEU A 95 6.33 21.49 -0.44
N GLY A 96 6.76 20.24 -0.26
CA GLY A 96 5.87 19.09 -0.10
C GLY A 96 4.97 19.20 1.13
N ALA A 97 4.01 18.29 1.24
CA ALA A 97 3.21 18.15 2.46
C ALA A 97 4.11 17.84 3.67
N PRO A 98 3.66 18.17 4.90
CA PRO A 98 4.38 17.79 6.11
C PRO A 98 4.73 16.31 6.14
N LEU A 99 5.99 16.00 6.43
CA LEU A 99 6.48 14.63 6.44
C LEU A 99 5.91 13.89 7.65
N SER A 100 4.94 13.00 7.44
CA SER A 100 4.29 12.23 8.51
C SER A 100 4.94 10.86 8.74
N TYR A 101 5.78 10.37 7.80
CA TYR A 101 6.40 9.05 7.90
C TYR A 101 7.88 9.14 8.35
N PRO A 102 8.24 8.57 9.52
CA PRO A 102 9.56 8.76 10.11
C PRO A 102 10.74 8.33 9.22
N GLN A 103 10.60 7.26 8.44
CA GLN A 103 11.67 6.81 7.54
C GLN A 103 11.94 7.83 6.43
N LEU A 104 10.88 8.45 5.89
CA LEU A 104 11.01 9.47 4.84
C LEU A 104 11.60 10.76 5.42
N ALA A 105 11.16 11.16 6.62
CA ALA A 105 11.73 12.29 7.33
C ALA A 105 13.24 12.10 7.55
N ARG A 106 13.64 10.94 8.07
CA ARG A 106 15.06 10.58 8.26
C ARG A 106 15.86 10.61 6.96
N ALA A 107 15.33 10.03 5.88
CA ALA A 107 15.99 10.01 4.57
C ALA A 107 16.23 11.42 3.99
N LEU A 108 15.45 12.41 4.42
CA LEU A 108 15.54 13.80 4.02
C LEU A 108 16.26 14.70 5.05
N GLY A 109 16.88 14.11 6.07
CA GLY A 109 17.51 14.87 7.16
C GLY A 109 16.51 15.82 7.85
N ALA A 110 15.30 15.34 8.08
CA ALA A 110 14.19 16.10 8.61
C ALA A 110 13.54 15.39 9.81
N GLU A 111 12.84 16.17 10.62
CA GLU A 111 11.94 15.65 11.65
C GLU A 111 10.52 15.48 11.09
N THR A 112 9.73 14.60 11.70
CA THR A 112 8.31 14.46 11.39
C THR A 112 7.60 15.81 11.57
N GLY A 113 6.74 16.17 10.61
CA GLY A 113 6.04 17.45 10.57
C GLY A 113 6.77 18.55 9.79
N GLN A 114 8.09 18.43 9.57
CA GLN A 114 8.81 19.36 8.70
C GLN A 114 8.43 19.17 7.23
N ARG A 115 8.72 20.18 6.40
CA ARG A 115 8.56 20.15 4.94
C ARG A 115 9.91 20.18 4.24
N ARG A 116 9.95 19.65 3.03
CA ARG A 116 11.10 19.68 2.12
C ARG A 116 10.63 19.98 0.69
N PRO A 117 11.49 20.49 -0.20
CA PRO A 117 11.13 20.73 -1.61
C PRO A 117 10.47 19.52 -2.28
N LEU A 118 9.40 19.71 -3.05
CA LEU A 118 8.61 18.60 -3.64
C LEU A 118 9.49 17.58 -4.37
N ILE A 119 10.44 18.07 -5.17
CA ILE A 119 11.33 17.22 -5.95
C ILE A 119 12.23 16.35 -5.06
N GLN A 120 12.68 16.87 -3.92
CA GLN A 120 13.48 16.10 -2.97
C GLN A 120 12.63 15.01 -2.33
N VAL A 121 11.39 15.32 -1.95
CA VAL A 121 10.46 14.32 -1.39
C VAL A 121 10.21 13.20 -2.39
N ARG A 122 9.87 13.52 -3.63
CA ARG A 122 9.67 12.52 -4.70
C ARG A 122 10.90 11.64 -4.88
N ASN A 123 12.09 12.24 -4.99
CA ASN A 123 13.33 11.48 -5.23
C ASN A 123 13.68 10.56 -4.05
N ALA A 124 13.51 11.05 -2.81
CA ALA A 124 13.71 10.23 -1.61
C ALA A 124 12.73 9.07 -1.54
N VAL A 125 11.45 9.28 -1.89
CA VAL A 125 10.46 8.20 -1.98
C VAL A 125 10.86 7.17 -3.03
N LEU A 126 11.26 7.58 -4.23
CA LEU A 126 11.70 6.66 -5.28
C LEU A 126 12.90 5.82 -4.82
N ALA A 127 13.91 6.44 -4.20
CA ALA A 127 15.07 5.72 -3.66
C ALA A 127 14.66 4.70 -2.59
N LEU A 128 13.89 5.12 -1.58
CA LEU A 128 13.41 4.23 -0.51
C LEU A 128 12.55 3.07 -1.03
N ARG A 129 11.82 3.27 -2.13
CA ARG A 129 11.05 2.21 -2.79
C ARG A 129 11.95 1.27 -3.58
N ALA A 130 12.92 1.80 -4.32
CA ALA A 130 13.88 0.99 -5.09
C ALA A 130 14.67 0.05 -4.16
N ASP A 131 15.12 0.55 -3.00
CA ASP A 131 15.80 -0.24 -1.97
C ASP A 131 14.95 -1.40 -1.44
N LYS A 132 13.62 -1.31 -1.56
CA LYS A 132 12.65 -2.33 -1.12
C LYS A 132 12.10 -3.18 -2.27
N GLY A 133 12.60 -3.04 -3.50
CA GLY A 133 12.04 -3.72 -4.67
C GLY A 133 10.61 -3.26 -5.02
N MET A 134 10.23 -2.04 -4.59
CA MET A 134 8.89 -1.46 -4.77
C MET A 134 8.81 -0.47 -5.93
N VAL A 135 9.82 -0.45 -6.79
CA VAL A 135 9.82 0.22 -8.10
C VAL A 135 10.06 -0.88 -9.12
N LEU A 136 9.22 -0.95 -10.16
CA LEU A 136 9.30 -2.00 -11.17
C LEU A 136 10.62 -1.90 -11.94
N ASP A 137 11.36 -3.01 -11.96
CA ASP A 137 12.61 -3.18 -12.70
C ASP A 137 12.60 -4.57 -13.36
N PRO A 138 12.54 -4.66 -14.69
CA PRO A 138 12.48 -5.95 -15.40
C PRO A 138 13.63 -6.90 -15.07
N ASP A 139 14.82 -6.37 -14.75
CA ASP A 139 16.02 -7.17 -14.50
C ASP A 139 16.15 -7.59 -13.02
N ASP A 140 15.28 -7.08 -12.15
CA ASP A 140 15.24 -7.41 -10.72
C ASP A 140 13.97 -8.18 -10.36
N HIS A 141 14.13 -9.50 -10.18
CA HIS A 141 13.03 -10.39 -9.79
C HIS A 141 12.44 -10.08 -8.40
N ASP A 142 13.11 -9.29 -7.53
CA ASP A 142 12.47 -8.81 -6.31
C ASP A 142 11.34 -7.81 -6.58
N THR A 143 11.26 -7.25 -7.79
CA THR A 143 10.20 -6.34 -8.22
C THR A 143 9.05 -7.04 -8.94
N TRP A 144 9.19 -8.34 -9.25
CA TRP A 144 8.17 -9.17 -9.89
C TRP A 144 7.14 -9.65 -8.86
N SER A 145 6.39 -8.69 -8.33
CA SER A 145 5.41 -8.88 -7.26
C SER A 145 4.15 -8.06 -7.50
N ALA A 146 3.13 -8.29 -6.68
CA ALA A 146 1.97 -7.40 -6.57
C ALA A 146 2.15 -6.33 -5.46
N GLY A 147 3.40 -6.00 -5.10
CA GLY A 147 3.73 -5.17 -3.95
C GLY A 147 3.59 -5.91 -2.62
N SER A 148 3.21 -5.19 -1.55
CA SER A 148 2.91 -5.82 -0.27
C SER A 148 1.71 -6.77 -0.44
N PHE A 149 1.93 -8.05 -0.19
CA PHE A 149 0.91 -9.08 -0.36
C PHE A 149 -0.10 -9.07 0.79
N PHE A 150 0.32 -8.72 2.00
CA PHE A 150 -0.55 -8.62 3.16
C PHE A 150 -0.69 -7.18 3.64
N THR A 151 -1.92 -6.77 3.97
CA THR A 151 -2.15 -5.50 4.65
C THR A 151 -1.72 -5.59 6.10
N ASN A 152 -1.22 -4.48 6.67
CA ASN A 152 -1.07 -4.35 8.12
C ASN A 152 -2.40 -4.64 8.86
N PRO A 153 -2.42 -5.58 9.82
CA PRO A 153 -3.63 -5.93 10.57
C PRO A 153 -4.14 -4.76 11.40
N LEU A 154 -5.47 -4.67 11.53
CA LEU A 154 -6.17 -3.78 12.45
C LEU A 154 -6.81 -4.64 13.54
N LEU A 155 -6.28 -4.55 14.75
CA LEU A 155 -6.63 -5.39 15.88
C LEU A 155 -7.49 -4.65 16.90
N SER A 156 -8.22 -5.40 17.72
CA SER A 156 -8.76 -4.86 18.98
C SER A 156 -7.60 -4.49 19.93
N TYR A 157 -7.88 -3.69 20.97
CA TYR A 157 -6.87 -3.41 22.00
C TYR A 157 -6.43 -4.69 22.72
N ASP A 158 -7.38 -5.57 23.08
CA ASP A 158 -7.10 -6.83 23.76
C ASP A 158 -6.18 -7.75 22.93
N ASP A 159 -6.39 -7.83 21.62
CA ASP A 159 -5.54 -8.63 20.74
C ASP A 159 -4.17 -7.98 20.53
N ALA A 160 -4.10 -6.65 20.45
CA ALA A 160 -2.83 -5.93 20.34
C ALA A 160 -1.98 -6.05 21.61
N ASP A 161 -2.60 -6.13 22.79
CA ASP A 161 -1.92 -6.31 24.07
C ASP A 161 -1.31 -7.71 24.23
N ARG A 162 -1.84 -8.71 23.50
CA ARG A 162 -1.27 -10.07 23.47
C ARG A 162 -0.01 -10.18 22.61
N LEU A 163 0.26 -9.22 21.72
CA LEU A 163 1.48 -9.23 20.91
C LEU A 163 2.72 -9.00 21.79
N PRO A 164 3.92 -9.41 21.33
CA PRO A 164 5.16 -9.10 22.01
C PRO A 164 5.35 -7.58 22.27
N PRO A 165 6.05 -7.18 23.35
CA PRO A 165 6.19 -5.76 23.72
C PRO A 165 6.84 -4.89 22.63
N ASP A 166 7.73 -5.46 21.83
CA ASP A 166 8.46 -4.81 20.74
C ASP A 166 7.70 -4.80 19.39
N ALA A 167 6.55 -5.48 19.31
CA ALA A 167 5.68 -5.42 18.15
C ALA A 167 5.19 -3.98 17.92
N PRO A 168 5.34 -3.41 16.70
CA PRO A 168 4.87 -2.06 16.41
C PRO A 168 3.35 -1.92 16.59
N ARG A 169 2.92 -0.85 17.26
CA ARG A 169 1.52 -0.54 17.52
C ARG A 169 1.24 0.92 17.18
N TRP A 170 0.22 1.14 16.36
CA TRP A 170 -0.25 2.47 15.99
C TRP A 170 -1.76 2.54 16.22
N PRO A 171 -2.23 3.20 17.30
CA PRO A 171 -3.65 3.45 17.51
C PRO A 171 -4.27 4.16 16.30
N THR A 172 -5.52 3.82 15.99
CA THR A 172 -6.32 4.43 14.93
C THR A 172 -7.54 5.13 15.50
N ASP A 173 -8.07 6.11 14.77
CA ASP A 173 -9.19 6.95 15.24
C ASP A 173 -10.49 6.16 15.45
N ASP A 174 -10.63 4.99 14.83
CA ASP A 174 -11.77 4.08 14.96
C ASP A 174 -11.67 3.12 16.16
N GLY A 175 -10.73 3.38 17.08
CA GLY A 175 -10.58 2.60 18.33
C GLY A 175 -9.93 1.22 18.12
N ARG A 176 -9.24 1.02 16.99
CA ARG A 176 -8.41 -0.17 16.74
C ARG A 176 -6.92 0.15 16.87
N VAL A 177 -6.10 -0.89 16.81
CA VAL A 177 -4.64 -0.77 16.80
C VAL A 177 -4.11 -1.40 15.51
N LYS A 178 -3.43 -0.61 14.70
CA LYS A 178 -2.70 -1.11 13.54
C LYS A 178 -1.36 -1.67 13.97
N THR A 179 -0.99 -2.85 13.52
CA THR A 179 0.35 -3.44 13.74
C THR A 179 1.06 -3.74 12.42
N SER A 180 2.35 -4.07 12.47
CA SER A 180 3.19 -4.29 11.28
C SER A 180 3.11 -5.73 10.80
N ALA A 181 2.49 -5.98 9.64
CA ALA A 181 2.50 -7.30 9.02
C ALA A 181 3.92 -7.80 8.75
N ALA A 182 4.82 -6.91 8.29
CA ALA A 182 6.21 -7.27 8.01
C ALA A 182 6.93 -7.77 9.27
N TRP A 183 6.69 -7.09 10.40
CA TRP A 183 7.29 -7.47 11.68
C TRP A 183 6.78 -8.85 12.13
N LEU A 184 5.46 -9.07 12.08
CA LEU A 184 4.86 -10.36 12.44
C LEU A 184 5.40 -11.50 11.57
N ILE A 185 5.53 -11.28 10.26
CA ILE A 185 6.03 -12.29 9.33
C ILE A 185 7.49 -12.65 9.63
N GLU A 186 8.37 -11.66 9.87
CA GLU A 186 9.76 -11.93 10.25
C GLU A 186 9.86 -12.67 11.58
N HIS A 187 9.05 -12.29 12.59
CA HIS A 187 9.08 -12.90 13.92
C HIS A 187 8.39 -14.27 13.99
N ALA A 188 7.54 -14.60 13.00
CA ALA A 188 7.05 -15.96 12.78
C ALA A 188 8.06 -16.85 12.02
N GLY A 189 9.27 -16.34 11.73
CA GLY A 189 10.36 -17.11 11.09
C GLY A 189 10.49 -16.94 9.58
N PHE A 190 9.63 -16.15 8.94
CA PHE A 190 9.63 -15.95 7.49
C PHE A 190 10.40 -14.67 7.11
N SER A 191 11.72 -14.76 7.10
CA SER A 191 12.58 -13.62 6.77
C SER A 191 12.63 -13.32 5.27
N ARG A 192 13.22 -12.17 4.91
CA ARG A 192 13.50 -11.82 3.50
C ARG A 192 14.27 -12.94 2.79
N GLY A 193 13.82 -13.29 1.59
CA GLY A 193 14.37 -14.40 0.82
C GLY A 193 13.81 -15.78 1.16
N HIS A 194 12.91 -15.90 2.16
CA HIS A 194 12.25 -17.17 2.51
C HIS A 194 11.54 -17.82 1.31
N GLY A 195 11.61 -19.15 1.26
CA GLY A 195 11.09 -19.98 0.18
C GLY A 195 12.21 -20.60 -0.68
N GLY A 196 12.05 -21.87 -1.03
CA GLY A 196 13.00 -22.62 -1.88
C GLY A 196 12.57 -22.72 -3.35
N GLY A 197 11.28 -22.50 -3.63
CA GLY A 197 10.67 -22.74 -4.94
C GLY A 197 10.70 -21.53 -5.89
N PRO A 198 9.84 -21.57 -6.94
CA PRO A 198 9.76 -20.51 -7.94
C PRO A 198 9.07 -19.23 -7.40
N ALA A 199 8.30 -19.32 -6.32
CA ALA A 199 7.82 -18.18 -5.54
C ALA A 199 8.62 -18.04 -4.23
N ARG A 200 8.97 -16.80 -3.85
CA ARG A 200 9.67 -16.51 -2.58
C ARG A 200 9.29 -15.17 -2.01
N ILE A 201 9.57 -14.96 -0.72
CA ILE A 201 9.62 -13.62 -0.15
C ILE A 201 10.78 -12.85 -0.81
N SER A 202 10.57 -11.59 -1.16
CA SER A 202 11.59 -10.70 -1.70
C SER A 202 12.81 -10.65 -0.78
N THR A 203 14.01 -10.54 -1.35
CA THR A 203 15.24 -10.37 -0.55
C THR A 203 15.35 -8.94 0.02
N LYS A 204 14.55 -8.01 -0.51
CA LYS A 204 14.54 -6.59 -0.11
C LYS A 204 13.41 -6.25 0.84
N HIS A 205 12.24 -6.88 0.71
CA HIS A 205 11.06 -6.53 1.51
C HIS A 205 10.13 -7.70 1.86
N THR A 206 9.94 -7.94 3.15
CA THR A 206 9.23 -9.11 3.69
C THR A 206 7.78 -9.25 3.22
N LEU A 207 7.09 -8.15 2.92
CA LEU A 207 5.71 -8.23 2.45
C LEU A 207 5.57 -8.57 0.97
N ALA A 208 6.65 -8.53 0.18
CA ALA A 208 6.56 -8.81 -1.24
C ALA A 208 6.76 -10.30 -1.52
N LEU A 209 5.72 -10.96 -2.00
CA LEU A 209 5.84 -12.30 -2.59
C LEU A 209 6.20 -12.13 -4.07
N THR A 210 7.26 -12.81 -4.49
CA THR A 210 7.95 -12.56 -5.76
C THR A 210 7.99 -13.80 -6.62
N ASN A 211 7.77 -13.60 -7.92
CA ASN A 211 8.01 -14.61 -8.94
C ASN A 211 9.50 -14.62 -9.31
N ARG A 212 10.17 -15.76 -9.14
CA ARG A 212 11.59 -15.94 -9.48
C ARG A 212 11.85 -16.30 -10.94
N GLY A 213 10.82 -16.26 -11.79
CA GLY A 213 10.87 -16.42 -13.24
C GLY A 213 9.73 -17.28 -13.77
N ALA A 214 9.42 -18.39 -13.07
CA ALA A 214 8.46 -19.40 -13.52
C ALA A 214 7.36 -19.73 -12.49
N ALA A 215 7.14 -18.86 -11.49
CA ALA A 215 6.10 -19.08 -10.48
C ALA A 215 4.71 -19.10 -11.11
N THR A 216 3.94 -20.10 -10.73
CA THR A 216 2.51 -20.16 -10.99
C THR A 216 1.72 -19.48 -9.89
N SER A 217 0.42 -19.25 -10.12
CA SER A 217 -0.49 -18.79 -9.07
C SER A 217 -0.56 -19.76 -7.89
N ALA A 218 -0.38 -21.07 -8.13
CA ALA A 218 -0.40 -22.07 -7.08
C ALA A 218 0.82 -21.91 -6.15
N ASP A 219 2.01 -21.71 -6.72
CA ASP A 219 3.25 -21.51 -5.94
C ASP A 219 3.16 -20.27 -5.05
N LEU A 220 2.62 -19.15 -5.59
CA LEU A 220 2.42 -17.92 -4.81
C LEU A 220 1.40 -18.12 -3.68
N LEU A 221 0.30 -18.83 -3.94
CA LEU A 221 -0.73 -19.08 -2.94
C LEU A 221 -0.27 -20.06 -1.87
N GLU A 222 0.54 -21.06 -2.21
CA GLU A 222 1.15 -21.97 -1.23
C GLU A 222 2.03 -21.19 -0.24
N LEU A 223 2.96 -20.37 -0.76
CA LEU A 223 3.80 -19.51 0.07
C LEU A 223 2.96 -18.51 0.90
N ALA A 224 1.93 -17.93 0.32
CA ALA A 224 1.04 -17.03 1.06
C ALA A 224 0.29 -17.74 2.20
N ARG A 225 -0.17 -18.99 2.00
CA ARG A 225 -0.83 -19.78 3.06
C ARG A 225 0.15 -20.11 4.16
N GLU A 226 1.36 -20.57 3.81
CA GLU A 226 2.42 -20.86 4.77
C GLU A 226 2.68 -19.66 5.69
N VAL A 227 2.90 -18.48 5.10
CA VAL A 227 3.16 -17.24 5.86
C VAL A 227 1.96 -16.85 6.72
N ARG A 228 0.74 -16.85 6.16
CA ARG A 228 -0.48 -16.48 6.89
C ARG A 228 -0.73 -17.41 8.07
N ASP A 229 -0.63 -18.72 7.84
CA ASP A 229 -0.96 -19.73 8.83
C ASP A 229 0.12 -19.80 9.92
N GLY A 230 1.38 -19.54 9.59
CA GLY A 230 2.45 -19.39 10.58
C GLY A 230 2.29 -18.15 11.46
N VAL A 231 1.92 -16.99 10.89
CA VAL A 231 1.60 -15.79 11.69
C VAL A 231 0.39 -16.01 12.59
N ARG A 232 -0.64 -16.72 12.10
CA ARG A 232 -1.80 -17.10 12.93
C ARG A 232 -1.37 -18.03 14.07
N ALA A 233 -0.53 -19.02 13.81
CA ALA A 233 -0.08 -19.98 14.82
C ALA A 233 0.75 -19.29 15.92
N GLU A 234 1.63 -18.36 15.55
CA GLU A 234 2.52 -17.66 16.49
C GLU A 234 1.80 -16.56 17.27
N PHE A 235 0.98 -15.74 16.61
CA PHE A 235 0.43 -14.51 17.20
C PHE A 235 -1.09 -14.51 17.36
N GLY A 236 -1.79 -15.51 16.83
CA GLY A 236 -3.26 -15.48 16.76
C GLY A 236 -3.81 -14.41 15.81
N VAL A 237 -2.98 -13.86 14.92
CA VAL A 237 -3.35 -12.76 14.01
C VAL A 237 -3.62 -13.29 12.60
N ASP A 238 -4.79 -12.94 12.06
CA ASP A 238 -5.15 -13.21 10.67
C ASP A 238 -4.58 -12.17 9.71
N LEU A 239 -3.67 -12.59 8.82
CA LEU A 239 -3.23 -11.75 7.71
C LEU A 239 -4.24 -11.78 6.57
N VAL A 240 -4.53 -10.61 6.01
CA VAL A 240 -5.45 -10.42 4.87
C VAL A 240 -4.65 -10.00 3.64
N ASN A 241 -4.91 -10.64 2.50
CA ASN A 241 -4.25 -10.29 1.25
C ASN A 241 -4.70 -8.91 0.74
N GLU A 242 -3.74 -8.10 0.28
CA GLU A 242 -3.97 -6.82 -0.39
C GLU A 242 -4.28 -6.98 -1.89
N PRO A 243 -3.57 -7.84 -2.65
CA PRO A 243 -3.87 -8.07 -4.05
C PRO A 243 -5.25 -8.70 -4.27
N VAL A 244 -5.90 -8.35 -5.38
CA VAL A 244 -7.14 -8.99 -5.81
C VAL A 244 -6.83 -10.36 -6.37
N LEU A 245 -7.42 -11.40 -5.78
CA LEU A 245 -7.36 -12.76 -6.28
C LEU A 245 -8.47 -12.97 -7.33
N VAL A 246 -8.10 -13.46 -8.52
CA VAL A 246 -9.03 -13.72 -9.61
C VAL A 246 -9.09 -15.21 -9.86
N ASN A 247 -10.28 -15.81 -9.68
CA ASN A 247 -10.51 -17.26 -9.82
C ASN A 247 -9.62 -18.12 -8.90
N CYS A 248 -9.21 -17.59 -7.76
CA CYS A 248 -8.48 -18.32 -6.72
C CYS A 248 -8.76 -17.71 -5.34
N SER A 249 -8.39 -18.44 -4.27
CA SER A 249 -8.58 -18.01 -2.89
C SER A 249 -7.39 -18.39 -2.02
N LEU A 250 -7.18 -17.58 -0.99
CA LEU A 250 -6.16 -17.80 0.04
C LEU A 250 -6.78 -18.46 1.26
#